data_AF-A0A5B0LV44-F1
#
_entry.id   AF-A0A5B0LV44-F1
#
_cell.length_a   1.000
_cell.length_b   1.000
_cell.length_c   1.000
_cell.angle_alpha   90.00
_cell.angle_beta   90.00
_cell.angle_gamma   90.00
#
_symmetry.space_group_name_H-M   'P 1'
#
loop_
_entity.id
_entity.type
_entity.pdbx_description
1 polymer ?
#
loop_
_entity_poly.entity_id
_entity_poly.type
_entity_poly.pdbx_seq_one_letter_code
_entity_poly.pdbx_strand_id
1 'polypeptide(L)'
;MPITRPQVRVPVITPQEQVLMMNTGEMGLQGQWEEMGGEPYIVMIQSPGVLDSFLSTLVWLFEVLKQQISHVGRPSWRPTWEGKRVSSEFESKVDQIQRILLPSNIPEKLQRLCGLVSDSIDHQILQAPRLLDGIKALEELRSAVVQLSSLANSFWVSHRYELLEADREGAHERLKRYRAERAHSKLTDLFFNLNELLLLYVGVLPLPEHRTISRHEARLEFADLIERIRLTETCRDRLTKWFDLSELSLAREHWQEMAEELDELLEESLEFPSLHKEIYTQPLREFTPILKLSRLFFNKISRPTSDESLPISEMKTAQLLNLINLTVSIPTKLTQFYDRMECEYEPHHPINLKKVSNLGKLFQAPLNLLTNHLSDQAANTNSAQDSHAQFHEWYADWQDHFSLAVRRFHSAYRDVYSDFLIPNQS
;
A
#
# COMPACT_ATOMS: atom_id res chain seq x y z
N MET A 1 13.95 15.82 -11.05
CA MET A 1 14.67 16.10 -9.79
C MET A 1 13.93 15.39 -8.67
N PRO A 2 14.61 14.73 -7.72
CA PRO A 2 13.93 13.90 -6.74
C PRO A 2 13.26 14.80 -5.69
N ILE A 3 11.92 14.76 -5.67
CA ILE A 3 11.08 15.38 -4.65
C ILE A 3 11.34 14.62 -3.35
N THR A 4 12.04 15.28 -2.44
CA THR A 4 12.33 14.79 -1.10
C THR A 4 11.12 15.16 -0.23
N ARG A 5 10.28 14.18 0.14
CA ARG A 5 9.40 14.35 1.30
C ARG A 5 10.29 14.46 2.57
N PRO A 6 9.83 15.14 3.63
CA PRO A 6 10.68 15.46 4.77
C PRO A 6 11.16 14.15 5.38
N GLN A 7 12.46 13.89 5.27
CA GLN A 7 13.11 12.97 6.19
C GLN A 7 12.80 13.49 7.59
N VAL A 8 12.17 12.66 8.41
CA VAL A 8 12.29 12.79 9.86
C VAL A 8 13.78 12.76 10.14
N ARG A 9 14.37 13.94 10.35
CA ARG A 9 15.77 14.09 10.73
C ARG A 9 15.93 13.32 12.04
N VAL A 10 16.62 12.20 11.98
CA VAL A 10 17.27 11.63 13.16
C VAL A 10 18.26 12.69 13.66
N PRO A 11 18.13 13.24 14.87
CA PRO A 11 19.10 14.17 15.40
C PRO A 11 20.39 13.41 15.66
N VAL A 12 21.40 13.64 14.84
CA VAL A 12 22.79 13.37 15.20
C VAL A 12 23.21 14.51 16.13
N ILE A 13 23.35 14.24 17.42
CA ILE A 13 23.92 15.20 18.39
C ILE A 13 25.16 14.56 19.00
N THR A 14 26.31 15.09 18.62
CA THR A 14 27.61 14.81 19.22
C THR A 14 27.72 15.45 20.61
N PRO A 15 28.37 14.80 21.59
CA PRO A 15 28.47 15.33 22.95
C PRO A 15 29.69 16.22 23.11
N GLN A 16 29.54 17.54 22.92
CA GLN A 16 30.51 18.53 23.41
C GLN A 16 29.80 19.81 23.83
N GLU A 17 29.53 19.96 25.12
CA GLU A 17 30.18 20.95 26.00
C GLU A 17 29.46 21.03 27.35
N GLN A 18 30.28 21.02 28.40
CA GLN A 18 29.92 21.04 29.81
C GLN A 18 29.60 22.46 30.29
N VAL A 19 28.62 22.54 31.19
CA VAL A 19 28.57 23.40 32.40
C VAL A 19 28.59 24.92 32.23
N LEU A 20 27.49 25.57 32.65
CA LEU A 20 27.58 26.73 33.56
C LEU A 20 26.32 26.84 34.44
N MET A 21 26.53 27.00 35.75
CA MET A 21 25.51 27.31 36.74
C MET A 21 24.89 28.71 36.52
N MET A 22 23.62 28.90 36.89
CA MET A 22 23.24 29.91 37.88
C MET A 22 21.83 29.66 38.44
N ASN A 23 21.65 30.19 39.65
CA ASN A 23 20.65 29.83 40.65
C ASN A 23 19.52 30.88 40.74
N THR A 24 18.42 30.45 41.37
CA THR A 24 17.40 31.23 42.11
C THR A 24 16.41 32.15 41.41
N GLY A 25 15.12 31.86 41.63
CA GLY A 25 14.11 32.88 41.94
C GLY A 25 12.87 32.86 41.05
N GLU A 26 11.81 32.16 41.48
CA GLU A 26 10.50 32.75 41.80
C GLU A 26 9.41 31.67 41.86
N MET A 27 8.90 31.47 43.08
CA MET A 27 7.67 30.76 43.39
C MET A 27 6.47 31.53 42.81
N GLY A 28 5.62 30.82 42.08
CA GLY A 28 4.28 31.28 41.75
C GLY A 28 3.65 30.36 40.72
N LEU A 29 2.56 29.68 41.08
CA LEU A 29 1.80 28.69 40.28
C LEU A 29 2.26 27.22 40.41
N GLN A 30 2.69 26.83 41.61
CA GLN A 30 2.71 25.44 42.04
C GLN A 30 1.33 25.09 42.61
N GLY A 31 0.49 24.41 41.82
CA GLY A 31 -0.83 24.00 42.29
C GLY A 31 -1.81 23.43 41.26
N GLN A 32 -1.53 23.51 39.95
CA GLN A 32 -2.44 22.94 38.92
C GLN A 32 -1.75 22.23 37.74
N TRP A 33 -0.46 21.91 37.84
CA TRP A 33 0.26 21.10 36.85
C TRP A 33 0.85 19.79 37.42
N GLU A 34 0.64 19.49 38.70
CA GLU A 34 1.20 18.29 39.35
C GLU A 34 0.37 17.01 39.17
N GLU A 35 -0.79 17.03 38.47
CA GLU A 35 -1.65 15.85 38.26
C GLU A 35 -1.56 15.20 36.86
N MET A 36 -0.69 15.68 35.97
CA MET A 36 -0.43 15.05 34.67
C MET A 36 1.02 14.53 34.53
N GLY A 37 1.80 14.56 35.62
CA GLY A 37 3.14 14.00 35.69
C GLY A 37 3.10 12.49 35.87
N GLY A 38 2.76 11.74 34.82
CA GLY A 38 2.90 10.28 34.85
C GLY A 38 4.35 9.89 35.15
N GLU A 39 4.55 8.85 35.98
CA GLU A 39 5.89 8.35 36.29
C GLU A 39 6.70 8.14 34.99
N PRO A 40 7.93 8.66 34.90
CA PRO A 40 8.74 8.51 33.71
C PRO A 40 9.02 7.03 33.47
N TYR A 41 8.88 6.59 32.23
CA TYR A 41 9.15 5.21 31.87
C TYR A 41 10.66 4.99 31.73
N ILE A 42 11.30 4.70 32.86
CA ILE A 42 12.74 4.42 32.97
C ILE A 42 12.90 2.98 33.42
N VAL A 43 13.78 2.23 32.74
CA VAL A 43 13.96 0.80 32.99
C VAL A 43 15.41 0.49 33.34
N MET A 44 15.59 -0.34 34.37
CA MET A 44 16.91 -0.83 34.78
C MET A 44 17.37 -1.93 33.81
N ILE A 45 18.51 -1.72 33.15
CA ILE A 45 19.10 -2.67 32.22
C ILE A 45 20.12 -3.53 32.98
N GLN A 46 19.84 -4.82 33.13
CA GLN A 46 20.74 -5.71 33.89
C GLN A 46 21.99 -6.14 33.10
N SER A 47 21.96 -6.08 31.77
CA SER A 47 23.08 -6.49 30.93
C SER A 47 23.16 -5.63 29.66
N PRO A 48 23.97 -4.56 29.66
CA PRO A 48 24.15 -3.68 28.51
C PRO A 48 24.61 -4.40 27.23
N GLY A 49 25.55 -5.35 27.34
CA GLY A 49 26.04 -6.08 26.16
C GLY A 49 25.00 -6.99 25.49
N VAL A 50 24.01 -7.48 26.25
CA VAL A 50 22.89 -8.24 25.69
C VAL A 50 21.89 -7.29 25.01
N LEU A 51 21.73 -6.07 25.55
CA LEU A 51 20.93 -5.03 24.91
C LEU A 51 21.54 -4.59 23.58
N ASP A 52 22.86 -4.37 23.51
CA ASP A 52 23.55 -4.02 22.26
C ASP A 52 23.37 -5.11 21.18
N SER A 53 23.44 -6.38 21.60
CA SER A 53 23.19 -7.53 20.72
C SER A 53 21.74 -7.57 20.24
N PHE A 54 20.79 -7.23 21.11
CA PHE A 54 19.37 -7.13 20.75
C PHE A 54 19.13 -6.02 19.72
N LEU A 55 19.66 -4.82 19.97
CA LEU A 55 19.55 -3.67 19.07
C LEU A 55 20.20 -3.94 17.72
N SER A 56 21.39 -4.54 17.70
CA SER A 56 22.08 -4.94 16.46
C SER A 56 21.23 -5.92 15.65
N THR A 57 20.60 -6.89 16.31
CA THR A 57 19.70 -7.86 15.65
C THR A 57 18.48 -7.18 15.04
N LEU A 58 17.90 -6.21 15.76
CA LEU A 58 16.75 -5.44 15.32
C LEU A 58 17.07 -4.54 14.11
N VAL A 59 18.20 -3.84 14.15
CA VAL A 59 18.70 -3.04 13.02
C VAL A 59 18.88 -3.92 11.78
N TRP A 60 19.45 -5.11 11.94
CA TRP A 60 19.65 -6.01 10.81
C TRP A 60 18.33 -6.52 10.20
N LEU A 61 17.31 -6.77 11.04
CA LEU A 61 15.97 -7.09 10.54
C LEU A 61 15.37 -5.92 9.74
N PHE A 62 15.53 -4.68 10.20
CA PHE A 62 15.11 -3.50 9.44
C PHE A 62 15.84 -3.37 8.10
N GLU A 63 17.14 -3.64 8.05
CA GLU A 63 17.90 -3.63 6.79
C GLU A 63 17.38 -4.67 5.81
N VAL A 64 17.13 -5.91 6.27
CA VAL A 64 16.55 -6.96 5.44
C VAL A 64 15.18 -6.53 4.93
N LEU A 65 14.29 -6.04 5.79
CA LEU A 65 12.96 -5.58 5.38
C LEU A 65 13.05 -4.44 4.36
N LYS A 66 13.90 -3.43 4.61
CA LYS A 66 14.13 -2.32 3.67
C LYS A 66 14.63 -2.80 2.32
N GLN A 67 15.58 -3.74 2.28
CA GLN A 67 16.06 -4.33 1.04
C GLN A 67 14.90 -4.99 0.28
N GLN A 68 14.09 -5.81 0.95
CA GLN A 68 12.96 -6.50 0.33
C GLN A 68 11.87 -5.53 -0.16
N ILE A 69 11.56 -4.48 0.62
CA ILE A 69 10.58 -3.45 0.25
C ILE A 69 11.09 -2.60 -0.92
N SER A 70 12.36 -2.20 -0.90
CA SER A 70 12.96 -1.33 -1.92
C SER A 70 13.01 -1.93 -3.32
N HIS A 71 12.97 -3.26 -3.43
CA HIS A 71 12.88 -3.98 -4.71
C HIS A 71 11.52 -3.81 -5.41
N VAL A 72 10.48 -3.35 -4.70
CA VAL A 72 9.08 -3.30 -5.19
C VAL A 72 8.45 -1.92 -5.02
N GLY A 73 9.25 -0.87 -4.76
CA GLY A 73 8.77 0.51 -4.51
C GLY A 73 7.46 0.85 -5.24
N ARG A 74 6.41 1.16 -4.46
CA ARG A 74 5.01 1.29 -4.91
C ARG A 74 4.89 1.97 -6.29
N PRO A 75 4.03 1.45 -7.19
CA PRO A 75 4.47 1.06 -8.52
C PRO A 75 4.13 2.09 -9.61
N SER A 76 5.08 2.34 -10.51
CA SER A 76 4.70 2.19 -11.91
C SER A 76 4.57 0.68 -12.15
N TRP A 77 3.36 0.16 -12.39
CA TRP A 77 3.07 -1.27 -12.66
C TRP A 77 3.77 -1.81 -13.91
N ARG A 78 5.11 -1.80 -13.93
CA ARG A 78 5.93 -2.54 -14.88
C ARG A 78 6.78 -3.49 -14.06
N PRO A 79 6.40 -4.77 -13.96
CA PRO A 79 7.27 -5.75 -13.36
C PRO A 79 8.55 -5.87 -14.22
N THR A 80 9.71 -5.78 -13.59
CA THR A 80 11.06 -6.00 -14.16
C THR A 80 11.30 -7.47 -14.60
N TRP A 81 10.25 -8.26 -14.79
CA TRP A 81 10.30 -9.69 -15.11
C TRP A 81 10.01 -9.97 -16.60
N GLU A 82 10.05 -8.95 -17.45
CA GLU A 82 10.06 -9.12 -18.92
C GLU A 82 11.14 -10.14 -19.32
N GLY A 83 10.71 -11.22 -19.99
CA GLY A 83 11.60 -12.33 -20.40
C GLY A 83 11.79 -13.46 -19.37
N LYS A 84 11.01 -13.50 -18.28
CA LYS A 84 11.04 -14.61 -17.31
C LYS A 84 9.76 -15.44 -17.35
N ARG A 85 9.89 -16.75 -17.15
CA ARG A 85 8.77 -17.70 -17.06
C ARG A 85 8.50 -18.05 -15.62
N VAL A 86 7.24 -18.32 -15.28
CA VAL A 86 6.87 -18.86 -13.97
C VAL A 86 7.41 -20.28 -13.83
N SER A 87 8.02 -20.59 -12.68
CA SER A 87 8.50 -21.92 -12.33
C SER A 87 7.35 -22.93 -12.32
N SER A 88 7.61 -24.16 -12.81
CA SER A 88 6.67 -25.28 -12.70
C SER A 88 6.34 -25.65 -11.25
N GLU A 89 7.18 -25.27 -10.30
CA GLU A 89 7.02 -25.52 -8.87
C GLU A 89 6.26 -24.42 -8.14
N PHE A 90 5.62 -23.50 -8.87
CA PHE A 90 4.92 -22.35 -8.28
C PHE A 90 3.95 -22.75 -7.16
N GLU A 91 3.06 -23.72 -7.40
CA GLU A 91 2.09 -24.18 -6.39
C GLU A 91 2.80 -24.76 -5.15
N SER A 92 3.84 -25.58 -5.35
CA SER A 92 4.63 -26.13 -4.23
C SER A 92 5.32 -25.04 -3.41
N LYS A 93 5.74 -23.94 -4.05
CA LYS A 93 6.33 -22.78 -3.39
C LYS A 93 5.28 -21.96 -2.64
N VAL A 94 4.08 -21.83 -3.19
CA VAL A 94 2.92 -21.25 -2.49
C VAL A 94 2.59 -22.05 -1.23
N ASP A 95 2.55 -23.39 -1.31
CA ASP A 95 2.33 -24.25 -0.14
C ASP A 95 3.41 -24.06 0.94
N GLN A 96 4.65 -23.81 0.55
CA GLN A 96 5.75 -23.50 1.48
C GLN A 96 5.58 -22.13 2.11
N ILE A 97 5.19 -21.12 1.33
CA ILE A 97 4.87 -19.78 1.83
C ILE A 97 3.73 -19.84 2.85
N GLN A 98 2.62 -20.52 2.52
CA GLN A 98 1.50 -20.70 3.43
C GLN A 98 1.94 -21.36 4.75
N ARG A 99 2.81 -22.38 4.70
CA ARG A 99 3.38 -23.02 5.89
C ARG A 99 4.23 -22.09 6.74
N ILE A 100 5.04 -21.21 6.12
CA ILE A 100 5.82 -20.21 6.85
C ILE A 100 4.91 -19.17 7.49
N LEU A 101 3.82 -18.79 6.81
CA LEU A 101 2.85 -17.82 7.30
C LEU A 101 1.96 -18.35 8.44
N LEU A 102 1.93 -19.66 8.73
CA LEU A 102 1.07 -20.27 9.76
C LEU A 102 1.23 -19.60 11.15
N PRO A 103 0.19 -19.69 12.01
CA PRO A 103 0.13 -19.02 13.31
C PRO A 103 1.35 -19.25 14.23
N SER A 104 2.00 -20.40 14.13
CA SER A 104 3.16 -20.79 14.94
C SER A 104 4.49 -20.12 14.52
N ASN A 105 4.51 -19.25 13.50
CA ASN A 105 5.76 -18.74 12.93
C ASN A 105 6.00 -17.24 13.03
N ILE A 106 5.12 -16.35 12.56
CA ILE A 106 5.37 -14.89 12.63
C ILE A 106 4.64 -14.24 13.80
N PRO A 107 3.32 -14.43 13.99
CA PRO A 107 2.58 -13.78 15.07
C PRO A 107 3.04 -14.19 16.45
N GLU A 108 3.37 -15.48 16.65
CA GLU A 108 3.91 -15.96 17.92
C GLU A 108 5.22 -15.23 18.30
N LYS A 109 6.06 -14.86 17.33
CA LYS A 109 7.32 -14.15 17.59
C LYS A 109 7.07 -12.69 17.91
N LEU A 110 6.11 -12.05 17.24
CA LEU A 110 5.65 -10.71 17.58
C LEU A 110 5.06 -10.68 18.99
N GLN A 111 4.26 -11.67 19.37
CA GLN A 111 3.72 -11.80 20.73
C GLN A 111 4.82 -11.99 21.78
N ARG A 112 5.87 -12.78 21.48
CA ARG A 112 7.05 -12.91 22.35
C ARG A 112 7.79 -11.58 22.54
N LEU A 113 7.93 -10.77 21.48
CA LEU A 113 8.50 -9.43 21.57
C LEU A 113 7.62 -8.51 22.42
N CYS A 114 6.29 -8.53 22.24
CA CYS A 114 5.37 -7.77 23.07
C CYS A 114 5.43 -8.14 24.55
N GLY A 115 5.67 -9.42 24.87
CA GLY A 115 5.89 -9.86 26.25
C GLY A 115 7.06 -9.13 26.93
N LEU A 116 8.13 -8.83 26.18
CA LEU A 116 9.28 -8.07 26.69
C LEU A 116 8.90 -6.63 27.04
N VAL A 117 8.12 -5.96 26.18
CA VAL A 117 7.66 -4.59 26.42
C VAL A 117 6.68 -4.55 27.59
N SER A 118 5.69 -5.46 27.64
CA SER A 118 4.74 -5.57 28.75
C SER A 118 5.47 -5.74 30.09
N ASP A 119 6.39 -6.71 30.18
CA ASP A 119 7.14 -6.99 31.40
C ASP A 119 7.93 -5.75 31.86
N SER A 120 8.51 -5.00 30.93
CA SER A 120 9.26 -3.78 31.24
C SER A 120 8.39 -2.61 31.68
N ILE A 121 7.19 -2.43 31.12
CA ILE A 121 6.21 -1.42 31.56
C ILE A 121 5.79 -1.67 33.00
N ASP A 122 5.49 -2.93 33.32
CA ASP A 122 4.97 -3.33 34.63
C ASP A 122 6.06 -3.39 35.71
N HIS A 123 7.25 -3.91 35.38
CA HIS A 123 8.28 -4.20 36.38
C HIS A 123 9.49 -3.25 36.34
N GLN A 124 9.59 -2.36 35.35
CA GLN A 124 10.71 -1.42 35.17
C GLN A 124 12.11 -2.08 35.16
N ILE A 125 12.17 -3.35 34.79
CA ILE A 125 13.42 -4.12 34.70
C ILE A 125 13.45 -4.87 33.37
N LEU A 126 14.54 -4.68 32.62
CA LEU A 126 14.86 -5.52 31.47
C LEU A 126 15.87 -6.59 31.89
N GLN A 127 15.36 -7.80 32.08
CA GLN A 127 16.18 -8.94 32.46
C GLN A 127 16.92 -9.52 31.25
N ALA A 128 18.17 -9.94 31.45
CA ALA A 128 18.99 -10.53 30.39
C ALA A 128 18.36 -11.78 29.72
N PRO A 129 17.71 -12.72 30.45
CA PRO A 129 17.04 -13.86 29.82
C PRO A 129 15.91 -13.45 28.86
N ARG A 130 15.15 -12.40 29.19
CA ARG A 130 14.09 -11.87 28.33
C ARG A 130 14.65 -11.24 27.06
N LEU A 131 15.74 -10.47 27.18
CA LEU A 131 16.43 -9.91 26.03
C LEU A 131 16.97 -11.01 25.10
N LEU A 132 17.50 -12.12 25.65
CA LEU A 132 17.94 -13.29 24.88
C LEU A 132 16.76 -13.98 24.15
N ASP A 133 15.61 -14.12 24.82
CA ASP A 133 14.38 -14.62 24.18
C ASP A 133 13.92 -13.69 23.05
N GLY A 134 14.04 -12.37 23.25
CA GLY A 134 13.76 -11.34 22.24
C GLY A 134 14.70 -11.43 21.04
N ILE A 135 16.02 -11.60 21.26
CA ILE A 135 17.00 -11.83 20.19
C ILE A 135 16.59 -13.03 19.36
N LYS A 136 16.28 -14.15 20.01
CA LYS A 136 15.84 -15.37 19.31
C LYS A 136 14.58 -15.13 18.47
N ALA A 137 13.59 -14.40 19.00
CA ALA A 137 12.38 -14.07 18.26
C ALA A 137 12.68 -13.21 17.02
N LEU A 138 13.59 -12.22 17.12
CA LEU A 138 14.02 -11.39 15.99
C LEU A 138 14.76 -12.21 14.93
N GLU A 139 15.63 -13.13 15.33
CA GLU A 139 16.34 -14.01 14.39
C GLU A 139 15.39 -14.97 13.66
N GLU A 140 14.40 -15.51 14.36
CA GLU A 140 13.35 -16.35 13.79
C GLU A 140 12.50 -15.55 12.77
N LEU A 141 12.13 -14.31 13.10
CA LEU A 141 11.44 -13.39 12.16
C LEU A 141 12.29 -13.08 10.94
N ARG A 142 13.58 -12.76 11.13
CA ARG A 142 14.52 -12.51 10.04
C ARG A 142 14.62 -13.71 9.11
N SER A 143 14.76 -14.91 9.66
CA SER A 143 14.81 -16.15 8.89
C SER A 143 13.53 -16.36 8.08
N ALA A 144 12.36 -16.09 8.66
CA ALA A 144 11.07 -16.19 7.97
C ALA A 144 11.00 -15.20 6.78
N VAL A 145 11.38 -13.93 6.98
CA VAL A 145 11.39 -12.92 5.90
C VAL A 145 12.33 -13.34 4.77
N VAL A 146 13.55 -13.78 5.08
CA VAL A 146 14.52 -14.23 4.07
C VAL A 146 14.01 -15.45 3.31
N GLN A 147 13.39 -16.42 3.99
CA GLN A 147 12.81 -17.60 3.34
C GLN A 147 11.65 -17.24 2.41
N LEU A 148 10.72 -16.38 2.87
CA LEU A 148 9.60 -15.90 2.06
C LEU A 148 10.09 -15.17 0.82
N SER A 149 11.07 -14.28 0.95
CA SER A 149 11.68 -13.57 -0.17
C SER A 149 12.38 -14.52 -1.15
N SER A 150 13.12 -15.50 -0.65
CA SER A 150 13.77 -16.51 -1.49
C SER A 150 12.75 -17.30 -2.30
N LEU A 151 11.67 -17.75 -1.66
CA LEU A 151 10.58 -18.45 -2.33
C LEU A 151 9.91 -17.57 -3.39
N ALA A 152 9.60 -16.32 -3.06
CA ALA A 152 8.98 -15.38 -3.99
C ALA A 152 9.88 -15.07 -5.21
N ASN A 153 11.19 -14.93 -5.00
CA ASN A 153 12.16 -14.75 -6.09
C ASN A 153 12.27 -16.00 -6.96
N SER A 154 12.13 -17.18 -6.37
CA SER A 154 12.17 -18.46 -7.08
C SER A 154 10.90 -18.75 -7.90
N PHE A 155 9.86 -17.92 -7.81
CA PHE A 155 8.72 -18.01 -8.74
C PHE A 155 9.15 -17.84 -10.19
N TRP A 156 10.26 -17.14 -10.43
CA TRP A 156 10.72 -16.77 -11.76
C TRP A 156 11.93 -17.59 -12.18
N VAL A 157 11.87 -18.18 -13.37
CA VAL A 157 13.00 -18.83 -14.03
C VAL A 157 13.42 -17.99 -15.23
N SER A 158 14.72 -17.75 -15.35
CA SER A 158 15.27 -17.03 -16.51
C SER A 158 15.01 -17.85 -17.77
N HIS A 159 14.29 -17.29 -18.72
CA HIS A 159 14.07 -17.92 -20.01
C HIS A 159 14.85 -17.14 -21.07
N ARG A 160 15.80 -17.81 -21.74
CA ARG A 160 16.49 -17.23 -22.90
C ARG A 160 15.77 -17.74 -24.15
N TYR A 161 15.31 -16.81 -25.00
CA TYR A 161 14.64 -17.00 -26.31
C TYR A 161 13.15 -17.41 -26.22
N GLU A 162 12.20 -16.93 -27.03
CA GLU A 162 12.18 -16.20 -28.31
C GLU A 162 10.95 -15.27 -28.36
N LEU A 163 11.08 -14.07 -28.97
CA LEU A 163 10.03 -13.06 -29.18
C LEU A 163 8.80 -13.52 -30.01
N LEU A 164 8.70 -14.81 -30.34
CA LEU A 164 7.74 -15.36 -31.31
C LEU A 164 6.59 -16.16 -30.68
N GLU A 165 6.61 -16.46 -29.37
CA GLU A 165 5.56 -17.26 -28.70
C GLU A 165 4.61 -16.48 -27.79
N ALA A 166 4.77 -15.16 -27.63
CA ALA A 166 3.91 -14.35 -26.76
C ALA A 166 2.41 -14.46 -27.10
N ASP A 167 2.08 -14.72 -28.37
CA ASP A 167 0.69 -14.88 -28.84
C ASP A 167 0.09 -16.29 -28.63
N ARG A 168 0.87 -17.28 -28.19
CA ARG A 168 0.39 -18.65 -27.92
C ARG A 168 0.34 -19.03 -26.44
N GLU A 169 0.54 -18.07 -25.55
CA GLU A 169 0.45 -18.37 -24.13
C GLU A 169 -1.01 -18.63 -23.71
N GLY A 170 -1.31 -19.88 -23.40
CA GLY A 170 -2.63 -20.28 -22.94
C GLY A 170 -3.07 -19.52 -21.69
N ALA A 171 -4.39 -19.37 -21.51
CA ALA A 171 -4.98 -18.63 -20.38
C ALA A 171 -4.46 -19.11 -19.01
N HIS A 172 -4.13 -20.40 -18.89
CA HIS A 172 -3.57 -21.01 -17.68
C HIS A 172 -2.18 -20.46 -17.31
N GLU A 173 -1.27 -20.35 -18.28
CA GLU A 173 0.08 -19.84 -18.02
C GLU A 173 0.04 -18.33 -17.74
N ARG A 174 -0.84 -17.59 -18.42
CA ARG A 174 -1.12 -16.18 -18.09
C ARG A 174 -1.67 -16.01 -16.68
N LEU A 175 -2.58 -16.87 -16.23
CA LEU A 175 -3.12 -16.86 -14.87
C LEU A 175 -2.04 -17.15 -13.84
N LYS A 176 -1.19 -18.16 -14.08
CA LYS A 176 -0.04 -18.46 -13.19
C LYS A 176 0.90 -17.27 -13.06
N ARG A 177 1.21 -16.59 -14.17
CA ARG A 177 2.05 -15.38 -14.16
C ARG A 177 1.41 -14.30 -13.30
N TYR A 178 0.13 -14.02 -13.55
CA TYR A 178 -0.63 -13.06 -12.76
C TYR A 178 -0.60 -13.41 -11.26
N ARG A 179 -0.87 -14.66 -10.89
CA ARG A 179 -0.80 -15.12 -9.49
C ARG A 179 0.59 -14.96 -8.88
N ALA A 180 1.66 -15.25 -9.62
CA ALA A 180 3.03 -15.08 -9.14
C ALA A 180 3.40 -13.61 -8.89
N GLU A 181 3.04 -12.70 -9.80
CA GLU A 181 3.27 -11.26 -9.62
C GLU A 181 2.50 -10.73 -8.41
N ARG A 182 1.25 -11.14 -8.28
CA ARG A 182 0.37 -10.70 -7.19
C ARG A 182 0.77 -11.28 -5.84
N ALA A 183 1.19 -12.54 -5.78
CA ALA A 183 1.77 -13.13 -4.58
C ALA A 183 3.02 -12.37 -4.12
N HIS A 184 3.88 -11.96 -5.06
CA HIS A 184 5.06 -11.14 -4.74
C HIS A 184 4.67 -9.77 -4.18
N SER A 185 3.68 -9.10 -4.77
CA SER A 185 3.14 -7.83 -4.27
C SER A 185 2.58 -7.98 -2.85
N LYS A 186 1.74 -8.97 -2.60
CA LYS A 186 1.12 -9.21 -1.29
C LYS A 186 2.15 -9.54 -0.21
N LEU A 187 3.22 -10.28 -0.55
CA LEU A 187 4.33 -10.52 0.38
C LEU A 187 5.12 -9.23 0.69
N THR A 188 5.26 -8.34 -0.29
CA THR A 188 5.87 -7.03 -0.07
C THR A 188 5.04 -6.19 0.88
N ASP A 189 3.72 -6.16 0.72
CA ASP A 189 2.80 -5.46 1.63
C ASP A 189 2.91 -6.02 3.06
N LEU A 190 3.04 -7.34 3.20
CA LEU A 190 3.29 -7.99 4.48
C LEU A 190 4.61 -7.51 5.11
N PHE A 191 5.69 -7.41 4.33
CA PHE A 191 6.98 -6.90 4.81
C PHE A 191 6.90 -5.42 5.21
N PHE A 192 6.16 -4.62 4.45
CA PHE A 192 5.90 -3.22 4.79
C PHE A 192 5.16 -3.11 6.13
N ASN A 193 4.07 -3.87 6.31
CA ASN A 193 3.32 -3.88 7.57
C ASN A 193 4.19 -4.36 8.74
N LEU A 194 5.02 -5.39 8.54
CA LEU A 194 5.95 -5.86 9.57
C LEU A 194 6.99 -4.78 9.94
N ASN A 195 7.50 -4.04 8.95
CA ASN A 195 8.40 -2.92 9.19
C ASN A 195 7.74 -1.82 10.04
N GLU A 196 6.52 -1.43 9.71
CA GLU A 196 5.76 -0.43 10.48
C GLU A 196 5.49 -0.89 11.93
N LEU A 197 5.14 -2.16 12.14
CA LEU A 197 4.97 -2.73 13.48
C LEU A 197 6.27 -2.68 14.29
N LEU A 198 7.41 -2.99 13.67
CA LEU A 198 8.69 -2.95 14.35
C LEU A 198 9.12 -1.51 14.68
N LEU A 199 8.76 -0.52 13.85
CA LEU A 199 8.98 0.89 14.17
C LEU A 199 8.16 1.32 15.40
N LEU A 200 6.90 0.91 15.47
CA LEU A 200 6.07 1.15 16.65
C LEU A 200 6.64 0.45 17.89
N TYR A 201 7.06 -0.80 17.73
CA TYR A 201 7.72 -1.54 18.80
C TYR A 201 8.96 -0.82 19.34
N VAL A 202 9.82 -0.26 18.47
CA VAL A 202 10.97 0.56 18.88
C VAL A 202 10.54 1.82 19.64
N GLY A 203 9.44 2.45 19.23
CA GLY A 203 8.89 3.62 19.92
C GLY A 203 8.53 3.34 21.39
N VAL A 204 8.05 2.13 21.68
CA VAL A 204 7.67 1.71 23.04
C VAL A 204 8.82 1.05 23.81
N LEU A 205 9.97 0.76 23.18
CA LEU A 205 11.12 0.20 23.89
C LEU A 205 11.73 1.25 24.86
N PRO A 206 12.01 0.86 26.11
CA PRO A 206 12.59 1.77 27.11
C PRO A 206 14.10 1.93 26.91
N LEU A 207 14.50 2.56 25.80
CA LEU A 207 15.90 2.81 25.49
C LEU A 207 16.34 4.17 26.06
N PRO A 208 17.48 4.25 26.79
CA PRO A 208 17.97 5.50 27.39
C PRO A 208 18.21 6.63 26.38
N GLU A 209 18.45 6.28 25.13
CA GLU A 209 18.77 7.18 24.01
C GLU A 209 17.52 7.60 23.21
N HIS A 210 16.33 7.14 23.61
CA HIS A 210 15.08 7.40 22.91
C HIS A 210 14.15 8.32 23.70
N ARG A 211 13.06 8.74 23.04
CA ARG A 211 12.05 9.66 23.57
C ARG A 211 11.65 9.24 24.99
N THR A 212 11.81 10.15 25.95
CA THR A 212 11.32 9.96 27.31
C THR A 212 9.80 10.10 27.28
N ILE A 213 9.10 8.96 27.34
CA ILE A 213 7.64 8.89 27.43
C ILE A 213 7.22 8.60 28.87
N SER A 214 6.03 9.02 29.26
CA SER A 214 5.43 8.61 30.52
C SER A 214 4.98 7.15 30.45
N ARG A 215 4.87 6.50 31.61
CA ARG A 215 4.35 5.13 31.71
C ARG A 215 2.91 5.01 31.17
N HIS A 216 2.12 6.07 31.28
CA HIS A 216 0.76 6.11 30.72
C HIS A 216 0.77 6.12 29.19
N GLU A 217 1.60 6.96 28.58
CA GLU A 217 1.80 6.99 27.13
C GLU A 217 2.34 5.66 26.60
N ALA A 218 3.33 5.07 27.27
CA ALA A 218 3.86 3.75 26.92
C ALA A 218 2.77 2.67 26.90
N ARG A 219 1.82 2.70 27.85
CA ARG A 219 0.68 1.77 27.87
C ARG A 219 -0.30 2.01 26.71
N LEU A 220 -0.56 3.27 26.34
CA LEU A 220 -1.41 3.60 25.21
C LEU A 220 -0.78 3.16 23.88
N GLU A 221 0.50 3.47 23.67
CA GLU A 221 1.24 3.03 22.47
C GLU A 221 1.38 1.50 22.42
N PHE A 222 1.59 0.84 23.57
CA PHE A 222 1.59 -0.62 23.64
C PHE A 222 0.24 -1.23 23.29
N ALA A 223 -0.87 -0.62 23.73
CA ALA A 223 -2.21 -1.08 23.36
C ALA A 223 -2.46 -0.95 21.85
N ASP A 224 -2.03 0.15 21.22
CA ASP A 224 -2.08 0.33 19.76
C ASP A 224 -1.24 -0.74 19.03
N LEU A 225 -0.03 -1.02 19.52
CA LEU A 225 0.84 -2.07 18.99
C LEU A 225 0.15 -3.45 19.02
N ILE A 226 -0.46 -3.83 20.14
CA ILE A 226 -1.17 -5.11 20.28
C ILE A 226 -2.34 -5.20 19.29
N GLU A 227 -3.10 -4.11 19.13
CA GLU A 227 -4.22 -4.09 18.20
C GLU A 227 -3.76 -4.21 16.74
N ARG A 228 -2.67 -3.54 16.36
CA ARG A 228 -2.08 -3.67 15.03
C ARG A 228 -1.52 -5.08 14.76
N ILE A 229 -0.96 -5.74 15.77
CA ILE A 229 -0.52 -7.14 15.64
C ILE A 229 -1.73 -8.05 15.38
N ARG A 230 -2.86 -7.85 16.05
CA ARG A 230 -4.11 -8.59 15.77
C ARG A 230 -4.62 -8.35 14.35
N LEU A 231 -4.56 -7.11 13.87
CA LEU A 231 -4.89 -6.79 12.47
C LEU A 231 -3.94 -7.51 11.49
N THR A 232 -2.68 -7.69 11.86
CA THR A 232 -1.68 -8.42 11.05
C THR A 232 -1.97 -9.92 10.98
N GLU A 233 -2.49 -10.52 12.06
CA GLU A 233 -3.01 -11.90 12.02
C GLU A 233 -4.18 -12.03 11.03
N THR A 234 -5.01 -11.00 10.93
CA THR A 234 -6.09 -10.95 9.92
C THR A 234 -5.52 -10.80 8.50
N CYS A 235 -4.49 -9.97 8.30
CA CYS A 235 -3.80 -9.85 7.00
C CYS A 235 -3.19 -11.18 6.54
N ARG A 236 -2.60 -11.95 7.45
CA ARG A 236 -2.12 -13.32 7.19
C ARG A 236 -3.27 -14.20 6.73
N ASP A 237 -4.37 -14.28 7.47
CA ASP A 237 -5.49 -15.16 7.14
C ASP A 237 -6.12 -14.79 5.79
N ARG A 238 -6.13 -13.49 5.46
CA ARG A 238 -6.52 -13.00 4.14
C ARG A 238 -5.55 -13.47 3.06
N LEU A 239 -4.23 -13.40 3.29
CA LEU A 239 -3.22 -13.88 2.32
C LEU A 239 -3.29 -15.40 2.11
N THR A 240 -3.50 -16.19 3.17
CA THR A 240 -3.68 -17.65 3.02
C THR A 240 -4.93 -17.95 2.18
N LYS A 241 -6.07 -17.32 2.51
CA LYS A 241 -7.31 -17.44 1.73
C LYS A 241 -7.16 -16.94 0.30
N TRP A 242 -6.32 -15.94 0.08
CA TRP A 242 -6.06 -15.35 -1.24
C TRP A 242 -5.52 -16.38 -2.23
N PHE A 243 -4.61 -17.24 -1.78
CA PHE A 243 -4.04 -18.30 -2.63
C PHE A 243 -5.10 -19.29 -3.13
N ASP A 244 -6.18 -19.46 -2.37
CA ASP A 244 -7.28 -20.39 -2.69
C ASP A 244 -8.42 -19.74 -3.48
N LEU A 245 -8.30 -18.46 -3.87
CA LEU A 245 -9.37 -17.76 -4.58
C LEU A 245 -9.54 -18.26 -6.02
N SER A 246 -10.80 -18.32 -6.45
CA SER A 246 -11.15 -18.50 -7.86
C SER A 246 -10.67 -17.33 -8.72
N GLU A 247 -10.57 -17.52 -10.03
CA GLU A 247 -10.13 -16.49 -10.97
C GLU A 247 -11.00 -15.23 -10.93
N LEU A 248 -12.32 -15.41 -10.80
CA LEU A 248 -13.25 -14.30 -10.65
C LEU A 248 -13.04 -13.56 -9.33
N SER A 249 -12.84 -14.28 -8.23
CA SER A 249 -12.58 -13.66 -6.92
C SER A 249 -11.25 -12.91 -6.90
N LEU A 250 -10.21 -13.45 -7.55
CA LEU A 250 -8.93 -12.77 -7.72
C LEU A 250 -9.06 -11.46 -8.52
N ALA A 251 -9.87 -11.48 -9.59
CA ALA A 251 -10.13 -10.29 -10.38
C ALA A 251 -10.90 -9.23 -9.57
N ARG A 252 -11.94 -9.66 -8.85
CA ARG A 252 -12.75 -8.80 -7.99
C ARG A 252 -11.94 -8.13 -6.88
N GLU A 253 -11.11 -8.90 -6.18
CA GLU A 253 -10.23 -8.32 -5.16
C GLU A 253 -9.26 -7.30 -5.76
N HIS A 254 -8.68 -7.60 -6.92
CA HIS A 254 -7.77 -6.65 -7.57
C HIS A 254 -8.48 -5.36 -8.01
N TRP A 255 -9.70 -5.44 -8.52
CA TRP A 255 -10.50 -4.23 -8.78
C TRP A 255 -10.88 -3.48 -7.51
N GLN A 256 -11.11 -4.20 -6.40
CA GLN A 256 -11.36 -3.57 -5.10
C GLN A 256 -10.14 -2.80 -4.61
N GLU A 257 -8.93 -3.36 -4.72
CA GLU A 257 -7.69 -2.65 -4.39
C GLU A 257 -7.49 -1.40 -5.24
N MET A 258 -7.78 -1.47 -6.54
CA MET A 258 -7.72 -0.28 -7.41
C MET A 258 -8.74 0.79 -7.01
N ALA A 259 -9.90 0.40 -6.47
CA ALA A 259 -10.86 1.33 -5.90
C ALA A 259 -10.31 1.98 -4.62
N GLU A 260 -9.62 1.22 -3.77
CA GLU A 260 -8.98 1.69 -2.53
C GLU A 260 -7.82 2.65 -2.84
N GLU A 261 -6.96 2.34 -3.82
CA GLU A 261 -5.90 3.26 -4.29
C GLU A 261 -6.46 4.60 -4.76
N LEU A 262 -7.61 4.58 -5.44
CA LEU A 262 -8.30 5.80 -5.87
C LEU A 262 -9.03 6.52 -4.73
N ASP A 263 -9.34 5.82 -3.65
CA ASP A 263 -9.91 6.40 -2.44
C ASP A 263 -8.85 7.21 -1.69
N GLU A 264 -7.66 6.62 -1.50
CA GLU A 264 -6.49 7.31 -0.93
C GLU A 264 -6.16 8.59 -1.72
N LEU A 265 -6.11 8.51 -3.05
CA LEU A 265 -5.87 9.67 -3.92
C LEU A 265 -6.99 10.71 -3.85
N LEU A 266 -8.25 10.26 -3.68
CA LEU A 266 -9.39 11.16 -3.53
C LEU A 266 -9.30 11.94 -2.22
N GLU A 267 -8.97 11.28 -1.11
CA GLU A 267 -8.74 11.91 0.19
C GLU A 267 -7.61 12.94 0.09
N GLU A 268 -6.46 12.56 -0.49
CA GLU A 268 -5.33 13.47 -0.69
C GLU A 268 -5.75 14.71 -1.52
N SER A 269 -6.53 14.52 -2.59
CA SER A 269 -7.01 15.61 -3.44
C SER A 269 -7.94 16.59 -2.73
N LEU A 270 -8.66 16.13 -1.69
CA LEU A 270 -9.58 16.94 -0.90
C LEU A 270 -8.86 17.67 0.24
N GLU A 271 -7.82 17.06 0.82
CA GLU A 271 -7.01 17.64 1.87
C GLU A 271 -6.02 18.69 1.33
N PHE A 272 -5.46 18.47 0.14
CA PHE A 272 -4.40 19.31 -0.43
C PHE A 272 -4.73 20.82 -0.45
N PRO A 273 -5.93 21.28 -0.89
CA PRO A 273 -6.31 22.70 -0.84
C PRO A 273 -6.36 23.31 0.57
N SER A 274 -6.59 22.50 1.60
CA SER A 274 -6.65 22.99 2.99
C SER A 274 -5.25 23.28 3.53
N LEU A 275 -4.24 22.53 3.05
CA LEU A 275 -2.84 22.64 3.44
C LEU A 275 -2.07 23.70 2.64
N HIS A 276 -2.53 24.01 1.41
CA HIS A 276 -1.85 24.92 0.49
C HIS A 276 -2.79 26.06 0.10
N LYS A 277 -2.63 27.23 0.75
CA LYS A 277 -3.51 28.40 0.51
C LYS A 277 -3.15 29.18 -0.75
N GLU A 278 -1.99 28.93 -1.34
CA GLU A 278 -1.43 29.68 -2.47
C GLU A 278 -1.57 28.92 -3.80
N ILE A 279 -2.72 28.28 -4.02
CA ILE A 279 -2.99 27.49 -5.23
C ILE A 279 -4.34 27.85 -5.86
N TYR A 280 -4.46 27.65 -7.16
CA TYR A 280 -5.74 27.49 -7.84
C TYR A 280 -6.39 26.18 -7.40
N THR A 281 -7.49 26.29 -6.65
CA THR A 281 -8.26 25.11 -6.23
C THR A 281 -9.16 24.54 -7.34
N GLN A 282 -9.42 25.33 -8.39
CA GLN A 282 -10.40 24.97 -9.44
C GLN A 282 -10.00 23.70 -10.24
N PRO A 283 -8.73 23.53 -10.68
CA PRO A 283 -8.27 22.27 -11.27
C PRO A 283 -8.56 21.04 -10.40
N LEU A 284 -8.21 21.10 -9.11
CA LEU A 284 -8.43 20.00 -8.16
C LEU A 284 -9.92 19.69 -8.01
N ARG A 285 -10.76 20.72 -7.85
CA ARG A 285 -12.21 20.56 -7.72
C ARG A 285 -12.84 19.88 -8.93
N GLU A 286 -12.39 20.21 -10.14
CA GLU A 286 -12.91 19.60 -11.37
C GLU A 286 -12.27 18.23 -11.67
N PHE A 287 -11.12 17.93 -11.08
CA PHE A 287 -10.51 16.59 -11.14
C PHE A 287 -11.18 15.60 -10.18
N THR A 288 -11.71 16.06 -9.04
CA THR A 288 -12.39 15.22 -8.05
C THR A 288 -13.50 14.32 -8.64
N PRO A 289 -14.41 14.80 -9.51
CA PRO A 289 -15.39 13.93 -10.18
C PRO A 289 -14.78 12.81 -11.01
N ILE A 290 -13.62 13.02 -11.64
CA ILE A 290 -12.91 12.00 -12.44
C ILE A 290 -12.45 10.86 -11.51
N LEU A 291 -11.87 11.19 -10.35
CA LEU A 291 -11.48 10.21 -9.34
C LEU A 291 -12.69 9.45 -8.80
N LYS A 292 -13.77 10.17 -8.43
CA LYS A 292 -15.00 9.55 -7.90
C LYS A 292 -15.62 8.57 -8.88
N LEU A 293 -15.72 8.94 -10.16
CA LEU A 293 -16.28 8.07 -11.20
C LEU A 293 -15.35 6.89 -11.49
N SER A 294 -14.03 7.09 -11.49
CA SER A 294 -13.06 5.99 -11.63
C SER A 294 -13.20 4.97 -10.50
N ARG A 295 -13.26 5.43 -9.25
CA ARG A 295 -13.51 4.59 -8.06
C ARG A 295 -14.86 3.87 -8.16
N LEU A 296 -15.90 4.57 -8.63
CA LEU A 296 -17.24 4.00 -8.82
C LEU A 296 -17.23 2.85 -9.85
N PHE A 297 -16.48 3.00 -10.95
CA PHE A 297 -16.32 1.93 -11.94
C PHE A 297 -15.71 0.68 -11.31
N PHE A 298 -14.60 0.83 -10.60
CA PHE A 298 -13.93 -0.29 -9.94
C PHE A 298 -14.79 -0.96 -8.87
N ASN A 299 -15.50 -0.18 -8.05
CA ASN A 299 -16.46 -0.71 -7.08
C ASN A 299 -17.61 -1.49 -7.74
N LYS A 300 -18.10 -1.03 -8.91
CA LYS A 300 -19.18 -1.73 -9.63
C LYS A 300 -18.73 -3.08 -10.15
N ILE A 301 -17.49 -3.20 -10.62
CA ILE A 301 -16.96 -4.47 -11.16
C ILE A 301 -16.35 -5.39 -10.09
N SER A 302 -15.97 -4.85 -8.92
CA SER A 302 -15.42 -5.63 -7.80
C SER A 302 -16.48 -6.33 -6.95
N ARG A 303 -17.67 -5.73 -6.77
CA ARG A 303 -18.69 -6.23 -5.85
C ARG A 303 -19.71 -7.13 -6.55
N PRO A 304 -20.10 -8.27 -5.96
CA PRO A 304 -21.40 -8.86 -6.28
C PRO A 304 -22.46 -7.91 -5.70
N THR A 305 -23.07 -7.06 -6.52
CA THR A 305 -24.27 -6.34 -6.09
C THR A 305 -25.33 -7.40 -5.77
N SER A 306 -25.88 -7.32 -4.55
CA SER A 306 -26.85 -8.25 -3.98
C SER A 306 -27.81 -8.85 -5.02
N ASP A 307 -27.86 -10.18 -5.07
CA ASP A 307 -28.73 -11.05 -5.88
C ASP A 307 -28.61 -11.01 -7.41
N GLU A 308 -27.78 -10.15 -8.00
CA GLU A 308 -27.60 -10.10 -9.46
C GLU A 308 -26.25 -10.65 -9.91
N SER A 309 -26.28 -11.66 -10.78
CA SER A 309 -25.10 -12.11 -11.52
C SER A 309 -24.65 -10.98 -12.44
N LEU A 310 -23.65 -10.21 -11.99
CA LEU A 310 -22.96 -9.26 -12.86
C LEU A 310 -22.47 -10.00 -14.10
N PRO A 311 -22.57 -9.42 -15.30
CA PRO A 311 -22.09 -10.08 -16.53
C PRO A 311 -20.63 -10.52 -16.52
N ILE A 312 -19.84 -9.94 -15.62
CA ILE A 312 -18.44 -10.28 -15.36
C ILE A 312 -18.30 -11.69 -14.77
N SER A 313 -19.30 -12.20 -14.04
CA SER A 313 -19.24 -13.57 -13.50
C SER A 313 -19.26 -14.66 -14.57
N GLU A 314 -19.70 -14.32 -15.78
CA GLU A 314 -19.78 -15.22 -16.93
C GLU A 314 -18.54 -15.11 -17.84
N MET A 315 -17.60 -14.21 -17.54
CA MET A 315 -16.38 -14.06 -18.30
C MET A 315 -15.45 -15.25 -18.09
N LYS A 316 -14.89 -15.77 -19.20
CA LYS A 316 -13.84 -16.79 -19.15
C LYS A 316 -12.55 -16.21 -18.58
N THR A 317 -11.68 -17.04 -18.03
CA THR A 317 -10.36 -16.64 -17.47
C THR A 317 -9.57 -15.73 -18.39
N ALA A 318 -9.53 -16.01 -19.71
CA ALA A 318 -8.83 -15.17 -20.68
C ALA A 318 -9.42 -13.74 -20.78
N GLN A 319 -10.75 -13.62 -20.72
CA GLN A 319 -11.45 -12.32 -20.76
C GLN A 319 -11.21 -11.54 -19.46
N LEU A 320 -11.27 -12.21 -18.30
CA LEU A 320 -10.95 -11.61 -17.00
C LEU A 320 -9.52 -11.06 -16.97
N LEU A 321 -8.53 -11.85 -17.42
CA LEU A 321 -7.14 -11.41 -17.47
C LEU A 321 -6.92 -10.27 -18.48
N ASN A 322 -7.61 -10.27 -19.62
CA ASN A 322 -7.57 -9.15 -20.56
C ASN A 322 -8.14 -7.88 -19.91
N LEU A 323 -9.27 -7.98 -19.20
CA LEU A 323 -9.87 -6.84 -18.51
C LEU A 323 -8.96 -6.30 -17.39
N ILE A 324 -8.33 -7.19 -16.61
CA ILE A 324 -7.30 -6.80 -15.62
C ILE A 324 -6.17 -6.03 -16.30
N ASN A 325 -5.58 -6.57 -17.37
CA ASN A 325 -4.48 -5.92 -18.08
C ASN A 325 -4.85 -4.53 -18.63
N LEU A 326 -6.10 -4.35 -19.07
CA LEU A 326 -6.58 -3.06 -19.56
C LEU A 326 -6.83 -2.05 -18.43
N THR A 327 -7.13 -2.53 -17.22
CA THR A 327 -7.53 -1.69 -16.08
C THR A 327 -6.39 -1.39 -15.10
N VAL A 328 -5.42 -2.30 -14.93
CA VAL A 328 -4.34 -2.21 -13.92
C VAL A 328 -3.54 -0.90 -13.96
N SER A 329 -3.39 -0.29 -15.14
CA SER A 329 -2.64 0.95 -15.29
C SER A 329 -3.42 2.22 -14.94
N ILE A 330 -4.74 2.13 -14.73
CA ILE A 330 -5.61 3.30 -14.59
C ILE A 330 -5.32 4.09 -13.31
N PRO A 331 -5.29 3.48 -12.10
CA PRO A 331 -5.01 4.21 -10.86
C PRO A 331 -3.67 4.95 -10.94
N THR A 332 -2.59 4.26 -11.30
CA THR A 332 -1.28 4.88 -11.47
C THR A 332 -1.26 6.01 -12.50
N LYS A 333 -1.97 5.89 -13.62
CA LYS A 333 -2.07 6.99 -14.59
C LYS A 333 -2.80 8.20 -14.02
N LEU A 334 -3.82 7.98 -13.19
CA LEU A 334 -4.55 9.05 -12.50
C LEU A 334 -3.68 9.70 -11.41
N THR A 335 -2.96 8.92 -10.61
CA THR A 335 -1.97 9.42 -9.63
C THR A 335 -0.87 10.22 -10.32
N GLN A 336 -0.25 9.68 -11.38
CA GLN A 336 0.76 10.40 -12.15
C GLN A 336 0.23 11.67 -12.81
N PHE A 337 -1.06 11.70 -13.14
CA PHE A 337 -1.70 12.90 -13.65
C PHE A 337 -1.88 13.92 -12.53
N TYR A 338 -2.40 13.51 -11.39
CA TYR A 338 -2.55 14.33 -10.18
C TYR A 338 -1.22 14.93 -9.73
N ASP A 339 -0.16 14.13 -9.58
CA ASP A 339 1.17 14.57 -9.14
C ASP A 339 1.82 15.60 -10.07
N ARG A 340 1.43 15.61 -11.34
CA ARG A 340 1.96 16.50 -12.39
C ARG A 340 1.01 17.62 -12.75
N MET A 341 -0.14 17.69 -12.10
CA MET A 341 -1.13 18.71 -12.33
C MET A 341 -0.65 20.00 -11.68
N GLU A 342 -0.54 21.06 -12.48
CA GLU A 342 -0.22 22.38 -11.97
C GLU A 342 -1.42 22.90 -11.20
N CYS A 343 -1.18 23.34 -9.98
CA CYS A 343 -2.18 24.03 -9.16
C CYS A 343 -1.68 25.42 -8.74
N GLU A 344 -0.44 25.78 -9.03
CA GLU A 344 0.14 27.05 -8.59
C GLU A 344 -0.32 28.23 -9.46
N TYR A 345 -0.20 29.45 -8.93
CA TYR A 345 -0.56 30.67 -9.66
C TYR A 345 0.29 30.88 -10.91
N GLU A 346 1.59 30.59 -10.80
CA GLU A 346 2.53 30.54 -11.91
C GLU A 346 2.97 29.08 -12.08
N PRO A 347 2.59 28.41 -13.17
CA PRO A 347 2.89 26.99 -13.35
C PRO A 347 4.38 26.77 -13.57
N HIS A 348 4.92 25.73 -12.96
CA HIS A 348 6.33 25.36 -13.11
C HIS A 348 6.67 24.84 -14.51
N HIS A 349 5.66 24.28 -15.19
CA HIS A 349 5.81 23.69 -16.52
C HIS A 349 4.77 24.24 -17.49
N PRO A 350 5.12 24.38 -18.78
CA PRO A 350 4.15 24.72 -19.80
C PRO A 350 2.97 23.76 -19.85
N ILE A 351 1.76 24.30 -19.98
CA ILE A 351 0.53 23.51 -19.88
C ILE A 351 0.26 22.76 -21.19
N ASN A 352 0.20 21.43 -21.10
CA ASN A 352 -0.10 20.54 -22.23
C ASN A 352 -1.51 19.94 -22.11
N LEU A 353 -2.47 20.55 -22.79
CA LEU A 353 -3.88 20.10 -22.78
C LEU A 353 -4.09 18.71 -23.41
N LYS A 354 -3.18 18.23 -24.27
CA LYS A 354 -3.26 16.87 -24.86
C LYS A 354 -3.21 15.78 -23.78
N LYS A 355 -2.49 16.04 -22.67
CA LYS A 355 -2.45 15.12 -21.52
C LYS A 355 -3.84 14.97 -20.88
N VAL A 356 -4.61 16.06 -20.84
CA VAL A 356 -5.98 16.05 -20.32
C VAL A 356 -6.92 15.24 -21.22
N SER A 357 -6.80 15.38 -22.55
CA SER A 357 -7.59 14.59 -23.49
C SER A 357 -7.33 13.08 -23.39
N ASN A 358 -6.15 12.67 -22.90
CA ASN A 358 -5.84 11.26 -22.67
C ASN A 358 -6.59 10.66 -21.48
N LEU A 359 -7.06 11.47 -20.51
CA LEU A 359 -7.88 10.99 -19.39
C LEU A 359 -9.19 10.36 -19.89
N GLY A 360 -9.84 10.99 -20.88
CA GLY A 360 -11.06 10.48 -21.50
C GLY A 360 -10.89 9.13 -22.21
N LYS A 361 -9.65 8.72 -22.49
CA LYS A 361 -9.33 7.47 -23.18
C LYS A 361 -9.01 6.32 -22.23
N LEU A 362 -8.82 6.58 -20.93
CA LEU A 362 -8.37 5.58 -19.96
C LEU A 362 -9.28 4.35 -19.91
N PHE A 363 -10.59 4.56 -19.99
CA PHE A 363 -11.58 3.50 -19.86
C PHE A 363 -12.04 2.93 -21.21
N GLN A 364 -11.75 3.56 -22.34
CA GLN A 364 -12.30 3.15 -23.64
C GLN A 364 -12.07 1.66 -23.96
N ALA A 365 -10.84 1.17 -23.79
CA ALA A 365 -10.52 -0.23 -24.08
C ALA A 365 -11.19 -1.23 -23.10
N PRO A 366 -11.12 -1.05 -21.76
CA PRO A 366 -11.89 -1.85 -20.81
C PRO A 366 -13.39 -1.92 -21.15
N LEU A 367 -13.97 -0.77 -21.52
CA LEU A 367 -15.40 -0.65 -21.79
C LEU A 367 -15.81 -1.35 -23.08
N ASN A 368 -14.99 -1.25 -24.13
CA ASN A 368 -15.22 -1.99 -25.37
C ASN A 368 -15.20 -3.50 -25.11
N LEU A 369 -14.28 -4.00 -24.27
CA LEU A 369 -14.23 -5.42 -23.92
C LEU A 369 -15.51 -5.86 -23.19
N LEU A 370 -15.98 -5.07 -22.21
CA LEU A 370 -17.23 -5.34 -21.50
C LEU A 370 -18.43 -5.33 -22.45
N THR A 371 -18.57 -4.29 -23.27
CA THR A 371 -19.68 -4.12 -24.22
C THR A 371 -19.75 -5.26 -25.24
N ASN A 372 -18.60 -5.68 -25.78
CA ASN A 372 -18.53 -6.80 -26.72
C ASN A 372 -18.96 -8.12 -26.06
N HIS A 373 -18.48 -8.39 -24.84
CA HIS A 373 -18.89 -9.58 -24.08
C HIS A 373 -20.39 -9.62 -23.85
N LEU A 374 -20.99 -8.49 -23.45
CA LEU A 374 -22.44 -8.39 -23.25
C LEU A 374 -23.22 -8.63 -24.54
N SER A 375 -22.73 -8.10 -25.66
CA SER A 375 -23.35 -8.25 -26.98
C SER A 375 -23.31 -9.72 -27.44
N ASP A 376 -22.18 -10.41 -27.21
CA ASP A 376 -22.00 -11.83 -27.53
C ASP A 376 -22.90 -12.73 -26.67
N GLN A 377 -23.17 -12.35 -25.42
CA GLN A 377 -24.09 -13.08 -24.53
C GLN A 377 -25.56 -12.86 -24.89
N ALA A 378 -25.96 -11.63 -25.27
CA ALA A 378 -27.33 -11.33 -25.71
C ALA A 378 -27.75 -12.13 -26.96
N ALA A 379 -26.79 -12.51 -27.80
CA ALA A 379 -27.02 -13.38 -28.96
C ALA A 379 -27.28 -14.86 -28.57
N ASN A 380 -26.91 -15.28 -27.36
CA ASN A 380 -27.01 -16.64 -26.85
C ASN A 380 -28.08 -16.71 -25.75
N THR A 381 -29.35 -16.63 -26.15
CA THR A 381 -30.53 -16.68 -25.27
C THR A 381 -30.50 -17.87 -24.32
N ASN A 382 -30.30 -17.62 -23.02
CA ASN A 382 -30.95 -18.29 -21.88
C ASN A 382 -30.58 -17.58 -20.53
N SER A 383 -31.54 -16.81 -19.98
CA SER A 383 -31.71 -16.48 -18.54
C SER A 383 -30.98 -15.32 -17.82
N ALA A 384 -30.21 -14.43 -18.47
CA ALA A 384 -29.60 -13.26 -17.78
C ALA A 384 -29.96 -11.88 -18.38
N GLN A 385 -30.93 -11.81 -19.29
CA GLN A 385 -31.14 -10.65 -20.18
C GLN A 385 -31.40 -9.33 -19.45
N ASP A 386 -32.09 -9.35 -18.30
CA ASP A 386 -32.40 -8.16 -17.52
C ASP A 386 -31.18 -7.58 -16.81
N SER A 387 -30.28 -8.41 -16.26
CA SER A 387 -29.06 -7.93 -15.59
C SER A 387 -28.04 -7.37 -16.59
N HIS A 388 -27.96 -7.94 -17.81
CA HIS A 388 -27.16 -7.39 -18.89
C HIS A 388 -27.66 -6.02 -19.34
N ALA A 389 -28.98 -5.86 -19.50
CA ALA A 389 -29.59 -4.59 -19.89
C ALA A 389 -29.35 -3.49 -18.84
N GLN A 390 -29.55 -3.81 -17.56
CA GLN A 390 -29.27 -2.88 -16.45
C GLN A 390 -27.78 -2.51 -16.38
N PHE A 391 -26.87 -3.47 -16.58
CA PHE A 391 -25.45 -3.18 -16.60
C PHE A 391 -25.06 -2.29 -17.79
N HIS A 392 -25.66 -2.50 -18.96
CA HIS A 392 -25.49 -1.65 -20.13
C HIS A 392 -25.96 -0.21 -19.90
N GLU A 393 -27.14 -0.03 -19.32
CA GLU A 393 -27.71 1.29 -19.00
C GLU A 393 -26.82 2.03 -17.99
N TRP A 394 -26.48 1.38 -16.88
CA TRP A 394 -25.57 1.95 -15.88
C TRP A 394 -24.22 2.37 -16.48
N TYR A 395 -23.68 1.54 -17.40
CA TYR A 395 -22.43 1.83 -18.08
C TYR A 395 -22.54 3.06 -19.00
N ALA A 396 -23.60 3.16 -19.79
CA ALA A 396 -23.84 4.31 -20.68
C ALA A 396 -23.93 5.61 -19.86
N ASP A 397 -24.72 5.59 -18.79
CA ASP A 397 -24.83 6.72 -17.86
C ASP A 397 -23.46 7.09 -17.27
N TRP A 398 -22.72 6.10 -16.77
CA TRP A 398 -21.39 6.33 -16.21
C TRP A 398 -20.44 6.96 -17.24
N GLN A 399 -20.46 6.49 -18.50
CA GLN A 399 -19.61 7.00 -19.57
C GLN A 399 -19.93 8.47 -19.91
N ASP A 400 -21.21 8.83 -19.94
CA ASP A 400 -21.65 10.21 -20.18
C ASP A 400 -21.19 11.15 -19.06
N HIS A 401 -21.35 10.72 -17.80
CA HIS A 401 -20.87 11.47 -16.64
C HIS A 401 -19.35 11.61 -16.63
N PHE A 402 -18.61 10.55 -16.96
CA PHE A 402 -17.15 10.57 -17.03
C PHE A 402 -16.66 11.52 -18.13
N SER A 403 -17.28 11.45 -19.31
CA SER A 403 -16.96 12.33 -20.44
C SER A 403 -17.29 13.79 -20.13
N LEU A 404 -18.38 14.05 -19.39
CA LEU A 404 -18.70 15.39 -18.90
C LEU A 404 -17.65 15.90 -17.90
N ALA A 405 -17.26 15.08 -16.93
CA ALA A 405 -16.24 15.44 -15.93
C ALA A 405 -14.90 15.80 -16.60
N VAL A 406 -14.42 14.98 -17.54
CA VAL A 406 -13.18 15.26 -18.29
C VAL A 406 -13.29 16.56 -19.10
N ARG A 407 -14.43 16.86 -19.72
CA ARG A 407 -14.64 18.11 -20.46
C ARG A 407 -14.66 19.34 -19.56
N ARG A 408 -15.29 19.24 -18.39
CA ARG A 408 -15.31 20.34 -17.40
C ARG A 408 -13.92 20.62 -16.86
N PHE A 409 -13.21 19.57 -16.44
CA PHE A 409 -11.82 19.67 -16.02
C PHE A 409 -10.94 20.28 -17.10
N HIS A 410 -11.03 19.80 -18.35
CA HIS A 410 -10.27 20.38 -19.47
C HIS A 410 -10.54 21.87 -19.67
N SER A 411 -11.81 22.29 -19.61
CA SER A 411 -12.18 23.69 -19.80
C SER A 411 -11.64 24.56 -18.65
N ALA A 412 -11.86 24.14 -17.41
CA ALA A 412 -11.36 24.84 -16.24
C ALA A 412 -9.83 24.94 -16.22
N TYR A 413 -9.12 23.86 -16.55
CA TYR A 413 -7.66 23.83 -16.57
C TYR A 413 -7.09 24.77 -17.64
N ARG A 414 -7.71 24.81 -18.83
CA ARG A 414 -7.37 25.76 -19.89
C ARG A 414 -7.62 27.20 -19.45
N ASP A 415 -8.77 27.46 -18.84
CA ASP A 415 -9.20 28.83 -18.51
C ASP A 415 -8.35 29.41 -17.36
N VAL A 416 -7.92 28.58 -16.41
CA VAL A 416 -7.00 28.99 -15.32
C VAL A 416 -5.60 29.31 -15.83
N TYR A 417 -5.12 28.56 -16.84
CA TYR A 417 -3.75 28.67 -17.34
C TYR A 417 -3.67 29.17 -18.79
N SER A 418 -4.60 30.01 -19.23
CA SER A 418 -4.69 30.50 -20.61
C SER A 418 -3.39 31.12 -21.11
N ASP A 419 -2.68 31.80 -20.21
CA ASP A 419 -1.48 32.58 -20.51
C ASP A 419 -0.21 31.70 -20.56
N PHE A 420 -0.31 30.44 -20.11
CA PHE A 420 0.81 29.50 -19.98
C PHE A 420 0.67 28.26 -20.88
N LEU A 421 -0.28 28.29 -21.82
CA LEU A 421 -0.51 27.20 -22.77
C LEU A 421 0.67 27.06 -23.73
N ILE A 422 1.11 25.83 -23.99
CA ILE A 422 2.05 25.55 -25.08
C ILE A 422 1.36 25.93 -26.41
N PRO A 423 1.96 26.80 -27.24
CA PRO A 423 1.41 27.11 -28.56
C PRO A 423 1.25 25.82 -29.36
N ASN A 424 0.04 25.59 -29.90
CA ASN A 424 -0.32 24.39 -30.65
C ASN A 424 0.79 23.94 -31.61
N GLN A 425 1.48 22.85 -31.27
CA GLN A 425 2.18 22.05 -32.28
C GLN A 425 1.12 21.16 -32.92
N SER A 426 0.65 21.64 -34.08
CA SER A 426 -0.22 20.97 -35.04
C SER A 426 0.06 19.49 -35.21
#